data_AF-A0A1W5XHU2-F1
#
_entry.id   AF-A0A1W5XHU2-F1
#
_cell.length_a   1.000
_cell.length_b   1.000
_cell.length_c   1.000
_cell.angle_alpha   90.00
_cell.angle_beta   90.00
_cell.angle_gamma   90.00
#
_symmetry.space_group_name_H-M   'P 1'
#
loop_
_entity.id
_entity.type
_entity.pdbx_description
1 polymer ?
#
loop_
_entity_poly.entity_id
_entity_poly.type
_entity_poly.pdbx_seq_one_letter_code
_entity_poly.pdbx_strand_id
1 'polypeptide(L)'
;MESCTECGAPMGPQSCDELFDALLALDHARQAPWGPLHGVSVSCFLLQHPGRLPADDGAMAWALLQAYLAGGLDAVNQLVGQARRGNSHRVKGRSSDDVRDTARPPRDAPRSRFSVTIHDVAVDGSFPSSEFAERVRAWAAATVEAWSCDT
;
A
#
# COMPACT_ATOMS: atom_id res chain seq x y z
N MET A 1 18.23 16.71 11.59
CA MET A 1 17.14 15.84 12.09
C MET A 1 16.99 14.78 11.03
N GLU A 2 17.37 13.55 11.36
CA GLU A 2 17.43 12.47 10.38
C GLU A 2 16.02 11.95 10.11
N SER A 3 15.71 11.70 8.84
CA SER A 3 14.44 11.14 8.38
C SER A 3 14.73 9.87 7.58
N CYS A 4 13.75 8.98 7.48
CA CYS A 4 13.83 7.85 6.56
C CYS A 4 14.16 8.39 5.15
N THR A 5 15.18 7.82 4.50
CA THR A 5 15.66 8.27 3.19
C THR A 5 14.70 7.89 2.06
N GLU A 6 13.80 6.93 2.28
CA GLU A 6 12.82 6.49 1.29
C GLU A 6 11.49 7.25 1.43
N CYS A 7 10.85 7.18 2.60
CA CYS A 7 9.51 7.76 2.80
C CYS A 7 9.50 9.16 3.42
N GLY A 8 10.64 9.66 3.94
CA GLY A 8 10.72 10.98 4.57
C GLY A 8 10.07 11.07 5.96
N ALA A 9 9.67 9.93 6.54
CA ALA A 9 9.18 9.85 7.92
C ALA A 9 10.26 10.35 8.91
N PRO A 10 9.88 11.06 9.98
CA PRO A 10 10.83 11.46 11.01
C PRO A 10 11.42 10.22 11.71
N MET A 11 12.69 10.27 12.08
CA MET A 11 13.26 9.23 12.94
C MET A 11 12.53 9.23 14.29
N GLY A 12 11.84 8.14 14.58
CA GLY A 12 11.11 7.91 15.82
C GLY A 12 11.75 6.83 16.69
N PRO A 13 11.12 6.46 17.83
CA PRO A 13 11.61 5.39 18.70
C PRO A 13 11.58 4.01 18.04
N GLN A 14 10.73 3.82 17.03
CA GLN A 14 10.68 2.64 16.18
C GLN A 14 10.96 3.07 14.74
N SER A 15 11.71 2.26 14.03
CA SER A 15 11.94 2.39 12.59
C SER A 15 10.68 2.05 11.78
N CYS A 16 10.65 2.47 10.52
CA CYS A 16 9.58 2.09 9.60
C CYS A 16 9.43 0.56 9.47
N ASP A 17 10.55 -0.18 9.57
CA ASP A 17 10.56 -1.65 9.52
C ASP A 17 9.95 -2.28 10.76
N GLU A 18 10.33 -1.82 11.96
CA GLU A 18 9.76 -2.32 13.21
C GLU A 18 8.25 -2.04 13.29
N LEU A 19 7.81 -0.88 12.82
CA LEU A 19 6.39 -0.56 12.71
C LEU A 19 5.67 -1.44 11.69
N PHE A 20 6.31 -1.74 10.55
CA PHE A 20 5.72 -2.60 9.53
C PHE A 20 5.59 -4.04 10.03
N ASP A 21 6.61 -4.58 10.70
CA ASP A 21 6.57 -5.91 11.30
C ASP A 21 5.47 -6.01 12.38
N ALA A 22 5.33 -4.97 13.22
CA ALA A 22 4.25 -4.88 14.20
C ALA A 22 2.86 -4.88 13.54
N LEU A 23 2.69 -4.14 12.44
CA LEU A 23 1.45 -4.13 11.67
C LEU A 23 1.15 -5.49 11.04
N LEU A 24 2.14 -6.15 10.46
CA LEU A 24 1.97 -7.49 9.89
C LEU A 24 1.56 -8.52 10.95
N ALA A 25 2.07 -8.39 12.18
CA ALA A 25 1.68 -9.23 13.29
C ALA A 25 0.19 -9.04 13.67
N LEU A 26 -0.33 -7.81 13.61
CA LEU A 26 -1.75 -7.52 13.83
C LEU A 26 -2.62 -8.08 12.69
N ASP A 27 -2.19 -7.89 11.44
CA ASP A 27 -2.89 -8.39 10.25
C ASP A 27 -3.00 -9.92 10.23
N HIS A 28 -2.03 -10.63 10.82
CA HIS A 28 -1.98 -12.10 10.84
C HIS A 28 -3.22 -12.74 11.49
N ALA A 29 -3.84 -12.06 12.47
CA ALA A 29 -5.08 -12.52 13.09
C ALA A 29 -6.28 -12.52 12.12
N ARG A 30 -6.17 -11.82 10.99
CA ARG A 30 -7.23 -11.63 9.96
C ARG A 30 -8.54 -11.06 10.50
N GLN A 31 -8.48 -10.36 11.63
CA GLN A 31 -9.63 -9.72 12.27
C GLN A 31 -9.70 -8.24 11.92
N ALA A 32 -10.92 -7.70 11.93
CA ALA A 32 -11.11 -6.26 11.78
C ALA A 32 -10.49 -5.51 12.97
N PRO A 33 -9.92 -4.31 12.74
CA PRO A 33 -9.85 -3.61 11.45
C PRO A 33 -8.61 -3.97 10.60
N TRP A 34 -7.58 -4.59 11.18
CA TRP A 34 -6.26 -4.80 10.56
C TRP A 34 -6.30 -5.75 9.36
N GLY A 35 -6.76 -6.98 9.59
CA GLY A 35 -6.76 -8.06 8.60
C GLY A 35 -7.39 -7.71 7.25
N PRO A 36 -8.62 -7.14 7.21
CA PRO A 36 -9.24 -6.73 5.95
C PRO A 36 -8.45 -5.69 5.15
N LEU A 37 -7.64 -4.85 5.82
CA LEU A 37 -6.88 -3.76 5.20
C LEU A 37 -5.44 -4.16 4.85
N HIS A 38 -5.01 -5.38 5.18
CA HIS A 38 -3.66 -5.89 4.93
C HIS A 38 -3.10 -5.53 3.54
N GLY A 39 -3.85 -5.83 2.47
CA GLY A 39 -3.41 -5.56 1.10
C GLY A 39 -3.19 -4.07 0.81
N VAL A 40 -3.99 -3.19 1.42
CA VAL A 40 -3.86 -1.73 1.29
C VAL A 40 -2.65 -1.25 2.07
N SER A 41 -2.51 -1.67 3.34
CA SER A 41 -1.37 -1.31 4.20
C SER A 41 -0.03 -1.71 3.60
N VAL A 42 0.09 -2.95 3.09
CA VAL A 42 1.30 -3.44 2.40
C VAL A 42 1.58 -2.60 1.15
N SER A 43 0.54 -2.27 0.38
CA SER A 43 0.68 -1.47 -0.84
C SER A 43 1.22 -0.05 -0.54
N CYS A 44 0.70 0.62 0.49
CA CYS A 44 1.22 1.90 0.94
C CYS A 44 2.70 1.80 1.33
N PHE A 45 3.04 0.82 2.17
CA PHE A 45 4.42 0.66 2.65
C PHE A 45 5.41 0.43 1.50
N LEU A 46 5.10 -0.49 0.59
CA LEU A 46 5.97 -0.81 -0.55
C LEU A 46 6.14 0.38 -1.51
N LEU A 47 5.07 1.13 -1.78
CA LEU A 47 5.14 2.30 -2.65
C LEU A 47 5.87 3.48 -2.01
N GLN A 48 5.93 3.55 -0.68
CA GLN A 48 6.76 4.52 0.05
C GLN A 48 8.22 4.07 0.25
N HIS A 49 8.52 2.77 0.10
CA HIS A 49 9.84 2.17 0.27
C HIS A 49 10.24 1.36 -0.98
N PRO A 50 10.60 2.04 -2.09
CA PRO A 50 10.83 1.41 -3.38
C PRO A 50 11.99 0.41 -3.42
N GLY A 51 12.92 0.46 -2.45
CA GLY A 51 13.95 -0.56 -2.28
C GLY A 51 13.36 -1.96 -2.04
N ARG A 52 12.09 -2.04 -1.62
CA ARG A 52 11.35 -3.28 -1.32
C ARG A 52 10.39 -3.70 -2.42
N LEU A 53 10.22 -2.89 -3.46
CA LEU A 53 9.28 -3.21 -4.53
C LEU A 53 9.72 -4.47 -5.30
N PRO A 54 8.79 -5.40 -5.60
CA PRO A 54 9.09 -6.57 -6.43
C PRO A 54 9.50 -6.18 -7.86
N ALA A 55 9.91 -7.18 -8.66
CA ALA A 55 10.31 -6.97 -10.06
C ALA A 55 9.18 -6.46 -10.97
N ASP A 56 7.92 -6.63 -10.57
CA ASP A 56 6.74 -6.04 -11.23
C ASP A 56 6.51 -4.58 -10.81
N ASP A 57 7.43 -4.04 -10.02
CA ASP A 57 7.61 -2.61 -9.89
C ASP A 57 6.41 -1.94 -9.17
N GLY A 58 5.65 -2.74 -8.41
CA GLY A 58 4.52 -2.32 -7.61
C GLY A 58 3.21 -2.16 -8.36
N ALA A 59 3.07 -2.70 -9.58
CA ALA A 59 1.86 -2.53 -10.38
C ALA A 59 0.57 -2.98 -9.65
N MET A 60 0.61 -4.13 -8.98
CA MET A 60 -0.53 -4.59 -8.16
C MET A 60 -0.77 -3.69 -6.94
N ALA A 61 0.30 -3.22 -6.29
CA ALA A 61 0.17 -2.31 -5.15
C ALA A 61 -0.51 -1.00 -5.55
N TRP A 62 -0.12 -0.44 -6.70
CA TRP A 62 -0.76 0.76 -7.26
C TRP A 62 -2.24 0.53 -7.56
N ALA A 63 -2.57 -0.56 -8.26
CA ALA A 63 -3.95 -0.90 -8.60
C ALA A 63 -4.84 -1.09 -7.35
N LEU A 64 -4.29 -1.68 -6.27
CA LEU A 64 -4.98 -1.84 -4.99
C LEU A 64 -5.29 -0.50 -4.33
N LEU A 65 -4.34 0.44 -4.31
CA LEU A 65 -4.58 1.77 -3.75
C LEU A 65 -5.65 2.53 -4.53
N GLN A 66 -5.57 2.52 -5.87
CA GLN A 66 -6.56 3.17 -6.73
C GLN A 66 -7.97 2.58 -6.52
N ALA A 67 -8.08 1.25 -6.44
CA ALA A 67 -9.35 0.59 -6.17
C ALA A 67 -9.90 0.94 -4.77
N TYR A 68 -9.04 0.96 -3.75
CA TYR A 68 -9.42 1.29 -2.39
C TYR A 68 -9.92 2.73 -2.24
N LEU A 69 -9.25 3.69 -2.89
CA LEU A 69 -9.66 5.09 -2.85
C LEU A 69 -10.99 5.31 -3.59
N ALA A 70 -11.19 4.63 -4.72
CA ALA A 70 -12.40 4.75 -5.55
C ALA A 70 -13.63 4.05 -4.95
N GLY A 71 -13.47 2.88 -4.34
CA GLY A 71 -14.60 2.04 -3.93
C GLY A 71 -14.40 1.24 -2.64
N GLY A 72 -13.38 1.57 -1.85
CA GLY A 72 -13.11 0.92 -0.57
C GLY A 72 -12.73 -0.56 -0.70
N LEU A 73 -12.97 -1.32 0.37
CA LEU A 73 -12.60 -2.74 0.44
C LEU A 73 -13.35 -3.60 -0.57
N ASP A 74 -14.57 -3.24 -0.97
CA ASP A 74 -15.33 -4.01 -1.95
C ASP A 74 -14.65 -3.98 -3.33
N ALA A 75 -14.17 -2.81 -3.76
CA ALA A 75 -13.42 -2.68 -5.00
C ALA A 75 -12.09 -3.44 -4.95
N VAL A 76 -11.38 -3.39 -3.82
CA VAL A 76 -10.16 -4.18 -3.59
C VAL A 76 -10.44 -5.68 -3.68
N ASN A 77 -11.47 -6.16 -3.00
CA ASN A 77 -11.84 -7.58 -3.00
C ASN A 77 -12.24 -8.07 -4.39
N GLN A 78 -12.94 -7.24 -5.17
CA GLN A 78 -13.26 -7.55 -6.57
C GLN A 78 -12.01 -7.67 -7.44
N LEU A 79 -11.06 -6.72 -7.32
CA LEU A 79 -9.80 -6.73 -8.05
C LEU A 79 -8.97 -7.98 -7.72
N VAL A 80 -8.77 -8.28 -6.43
CA VAL A 80 -8.05 -9.47 -5.98
C VAL A 80 -8.74 -10.75 -6.45
N GLY A 81 -10.07 -10.79 -6.40
CA GLY A 81 -10.86 -11.91 -6.90
C GLY A 81 -10.70 -12.13 -8.40
N GLN A 82 -10.66 -11.07 -9.21
CA GLN A 82 -10.40 -11.13 -10.65
C GLN A 82 -9.00 -11.65 -10.95
N ALA A 83 -7.97 -11.11 -10.29
CA ALA A 83 -6.58 -11.55 -10.47
C ALA A 83 -6.41 -13.05 -10.14
N ARG A 84 -7.03 -13.52 -9.04
CA ARG A 84 -7.04 -14.95 -8.66
C ARG A 84 -7.68 -15.83 -9.74
N ARG A 85 -8.84 -15.41 -10.27
CA ARG A 85 -9.51 -16.14 -11.36
C ARG A 85 -8.63 -16.16 -12.62
N GLY A 86 -8.06 -15.02 -13.02
CA GLY A 86 -7.14 -14.92 -14.16
C GLY A 86 -5.96 -15.89 -14.05
N ASN A 87 -5.33 -15.97 -12.88
CA ASN A 87 -4.24 -16.93 -12.63
C ASN A 87 -4.71 -18.39 -12.75
N SER A 88 -5.89 -18.72 -12.22
CA SER A 88 -6.45 -20.07 -12.33
C SER A 88 -6.79 -20.46 -13.77
N HIS A 89 -7.15 -19.48 -14.63
CA HIS A 89 -7.38 -19.69 -16.06
C HIS A 89 -6.07 -19.74 -16.85
N ARG A 90 -5.05 -18.95 -16.48
CA ARG A 90 -3.72 -18.97 -17.11
C ARG A 90 -3.01 -20.32 -16.94
N VAL A 91 -3.24 -21.01 -15.83
CA VAL A 91 -2.82 -22.41 -15.61
C VAL A 91 -3.55 -23.40 -16.54
N LYS A 92 -4.72 -23.05 -17.08
CA LYS A 92 -5.54 -23.89 -17.97
C LYS A 92 -5.52 -23.52 -19.45
N GLY A 93 -4.92 -22.39 -19.83
CA GLY A 93 -4.70 -22.06 -21.23
C GLY A 93 -4.86 -20.58 -21.54
N ARG A 94 -3.81 -20.03 -22.16
CA ARG A 94 -3.72 -18.74 -22.87
C ARG A 94 -3.63 -17.50 -21.98
N SER A 95 -2.64 -16.66 -22.32
CA SER A 95 -2.31 -15.39 -21.71
C SER A 95 -3.34 -14.32 -22.04
N SER A 96 -3.78 -13.57 -21.03
CA SER A 96 -4.47 -12.30 -21.22
C SER A 96 -3.67 -11.19 -20.55
N ASP A 97 -3.03 -10.36 -21.38
CA ASP A 97 -2.87 -8.94 -21.12
C ASP A 97 -4.26 -8.34 -20.97
N ASP A 98 -4.66 -7.99 -19.74
CA ASP A 98 -5.63 -6.91 -19.52
C ASP A 98 -5.60 -6.53 -18.03
N VAL A 99 -4.51 -5.92 -17.59
CA VAL A 99 -4.57 -5.06 -16.41
C VAL A 99 -4.83 -3.67 -16.96
N ARG A 100 -6.04 -3.19 -16.70
CA ARG A 100 -6.54 -1.85 -17.01
C ARG A 100 -5.43 -0.82 -16.78
N ASP A 101 -5.07 -0.12 -17.84
CA ASP A 101 -4.02 0.90 -17.92
C ASP A 101 -4.37 2.11 -17.04
N THR A 102 -4.20 1.98 -15.71
CA THR A 102 -3.96 3.15 -14.87
C THR A 102 -2.46 3.39 -14.95
N ALA A 103 -2.05 4.22 -15.90
CA ALA A 103 -0.66 4.56 -16.17
C ALA A 103 0.08 4.78 -14.85
N ARG A 104 0.98 3.85 -14.53
CA ARG A 104 1.77 3.86 -13.31
C ARG A 104 2.90 4.89 -13.47
N PRO A 105 3.19 5.70 -12.45
CA PRO A 105 4.39 6.54 -12.49
C PRO A 105 5.66 5.66 -12.51
N PRO A 106 6.68 5.97 -13.33
CA PRO A 106 7.92 5.21 -13.40
C PRO A 106 8.56 5.03 -12.01
N ARG A 107 9.22 3.89 -11.73
CA ARG A 107 9.91 3.63 -10.44
C ARG A 107 10.83 4.79 -10.01
N ASP A 108 11.51 5.39 -10.99
CA ASP A 108 12.50 6.46 -10.80
C ASP A 108 11.89 7.87 -10.88
N ALA A 109 10.56 7.99 -11.00
CA ALA A 109 9.89 9.28 -10.97
C ALA A 109 10.20 9.99 -9.64
N PRO A 110 10.58 11.28 -9.69
CA PRO A 110 10.72 12.08 -8.48
C PRO A 110 9.37 12.11 -7.76
N ARG A 111 9.39 11.91 -6.45
CA ARG A 111 8.18 11.91 -5.61
C ARG A 111 8.21 13.17 -4.78
N SER A 112 7.05 13.80 -4.63
CA SER A 112 6.90 14.76 -3.55
C SER A 112 6.97 14.04 -2.21
N ARG A 113 7.24 14.79 -1.14
CA ARG A 113 7.28 14.21 0.21
C ARG A 113 5.90 13.63 0.56
N PHE A 114 5.85 12.41 1.06
CA PHE A 114 4.61 11.81 1.56
C PHE A 114 4.11 12.59 2.78
N SER A 115 2.85 13.06 2.72
CA SER A 115 2.20 13.79 3.80
C SER A 115 1.73 12.90 4.95
N VAL A 116 1.58 11.59 4.70
CA VAL A 116 1.24 10.57 5.69
C VAL A 116 2.15 9.35 5.47
N THR A 117 2.70 8.85 6.56
CA THR A 117 3.61 7.70 6.60
C THR A 117 3.14 6.66 7.62
N ILE A 118 3.83 5.52 7.69
CA ILE A 118 3.50 4.48 8.68
C ILE A 118 3.55 4.98 10.13
N HIS A 119 4.38 6.00 10.44
CA HIS A 119 4.43 6.61 11.77
C HIS A 119 3.10 7.27 12.15
N ASP A 120 2.45 7.93 11.19
CA ASP A 120 1.16 8.60 11.41
C ASP A 120 0.03 7.58 11.61
N VAL A 121 0.14 6.41 10.99
CA VAL A 121 -0.82 5.31 11.16
C VAL A 121 -0.60 4.58 12.49
N ALA A 122 0.66 4.40 12.88
CA ALA A 122 1.05 3.71 14.10
C ALA A 122 0.78 4.50 15.38
N VAL A 123 0.77 5.84 15.31
CA VAL A 123 0.70 6.79 16.44
C VAL A 123 1.93 6.67 17.35
N ASP A 124 1.97 5.63 18.16
CA ASP A 124 3.01 5.30 19.14
C ASP A 124 3.47 3.83 18.99
N GLY A 125 3.14 3.20 17.86
CA GLY A 125 3.38 1.79 17.58
C GLY A 125 2.16 0.89 17.82
N SER A 126 1.06 1.42 18.37
CA SER A 126 -0.11 0.64 18.76
C SER A 126 -1.10 0.32 17.63
N PHE A 127 -1.10 1.11 16.55
CA PHE A 127 -2.06 0.97 15.44
C PHE A 127 -3.53 0.93 15.95
N PRO A 128 -4.03 2.02 16.54
CA PRO A 128 -5.29 2.03 17.29
C PRO A 128 -6.49 1.62 16.43
N SER A 129 -7.22 0.60 16.90
CA SER A 129 -8.26 -0.06 16.10
C SER A 129 -9.43 0.86 15.70
N SER A 130 -9.82 1.79 16.56
CA SER A 130 -10.96 2.69 16.30
C SER A 130 -10.75 3.62 15.11
N GLU A 131 -9.50 3.99 14.83
CA GLU A 131 -9.12 4.97 13.80
C GLU A 131 -8.34 4.34 12.66
N PHE A 132 -7.97 3.06 12.77
CA PHE A 132 -7.06 2.40 11.86
C PHE A 132 -7.50 2.50 10.39
N ALA A 133 -8.79 2.29 10.11
CA ALA A 133 -9.32 2.38 8.75
C ALA A 133 -9.24 3.80 8.16
N GLU A 134 -9.48 4.83 8.98
CA GLU A 134 -9.37 6.22 8.55
C GLU A 134 -7.91 6.58 8.27
N ARG A 135 -6.99 6.19 9.16
CA ARG A 135 -5.55 6.41 9.01
C ARG A 135 -4.99 5.71 7.77
N VAL A 136 -5.42 4.46 7.50
CA VAL A 136 -5.03 3.74 6.27
C VAL A 136 -5.57 4.42 5.01
N ARG A 137 -6.79 4.97 5.03
CA ARG A 137 -7.31 5.77 3.91
C ARG A 137 -6.50 7.04 3.69
N ALA A 138 -6.13 7.76 4.75
CA ALA A 138 -5.25 8.93 4.64
C ALA A 138 -3.87 8.54 4.09
N TRP A 139 -3.32 7.42 4.55
CA TRP A 139 -2.03 6.89 4.08
C TRP A 139 -2.07 6.51 2.58
N ALA A 140 -3.13 5.84 2.14
CA ALA A 140 -3.34 5.49 0.74
C ALA A 140 -3.46 6.75 -0.14
N ALA A 141 -4.23 7.74 0.30
CA ALA A 141 -4.41 8.99 -0.43
C ALA A 141 -3.08 9.77 -0.57
N ALA A 142 -2.34 9.95 0.52
CA ALA A 142 -1.04 10.61 0.51
C ALA A 142 -0.01 9.88 -0.37
N THR A 143 -0.07 8.55 -0.40
CA THR A 143 0.79 7.76 -1.27
C THR A 143 0.44 8.02 -2.74
N VAL A 144 -0.83 7.88 -3.13
CA VAL A 144 -1.25 8.13 -4.51
C VAL A 144 -0.97 9.57 -4.95
N GLU A 145 -1.22 10.56 -4.10
CA GLU A 145 -0.94 11.97 -4.36
C GLU A 145 0.54 12.20 -4.66
N ALA A 146 1.45 11.71 -3.80
CA ALA A 146 2.88 11.93 -3.97
C ALA A 146 3.47 11.30 -5.24
N TRP A 147 2.83 10.25 -5.75
CA TRP A 147 3.17 9.58 -7.00
C TRP A 147 2.47 10.18 -8.23
N SER A 148 1.40 10.95 -8.04
CA SER A 148 0.62 11.58 -9.12
C SER A 148 1.00 13.04 -9.36
N CYS A 149 1.66 13.70 -8.40
CA CYS A 149 2.25 15.02 -8.60
C CYS A 149 3.48 14.91 -9.48
N ASP A 150 3.32 15.21 -10.78
CA ASP A 150 4.45 15.63 -11.62
C ASP A 150 5.13 16.82 -10.93
N THR A 151 6.46 16.74 -10.80
CA THR A 151 7.29 17.84 -10.27
C THR A 151 7.58 18.87 -11.34
#